data_AF-A0A2W7RF24-F1
#
_entry.id   AF-A0A2W7RF24-F1
#
_cell.length_a   1.000
_cell.length_b   1.000
_cell.length_c   1.000
_cell.angle_alpha   90.00
_cell.angle_beta   90.00
_cell.angle_gamma   90.00
#
_symmetry.space_group_name_H-M   'P 1'
#
loop_
_entity.id
_entity.type
_entity.pdbx_description
1 polymer ?
#
loop_
_entity_poly.entity_id
_entity_poly.type
_entity_poly.pdbx_seq_one_letter_code
_entity_poly.pdbx_strand_id
1 'polypeptide(L)'
;MKEALLRPVDSDALDQYPIAEDEDLKGHRFVMFDHDRWLNSDTFLRMSAECGWFYLNLIFLSQKQRPIGTLPDDDELLASLLRIDLGRWKELRARQMGPLHKWRRVRCGAKIRLAHPVVTKIAEETVESRILRVQSNEEKAVYQRLKRLREGLLFLGCDKSVVADDVLVQRIDGWLTEHAPGKRTRASYERALMHAVAQKWMLRAVSA
;
A
#
# COMPACT_ATOMS: atom_id res chain seq x y z
N MET A 1 -41.05 -2.76 -29.09
CA MET A 1 -39.64 -2.89 -28.64
C MET A 1 -38.97 -1.54 -28.84
N LYS A 2 -38.56 -0.85 -27.76
CA LYS A 2 -37.72 0.36 -27.89
C LYS A 2 -36.30 -0.11 -28.17
N GLU A 3 -35.80 0.15 -29.37
CA GLU A 3 -34.38 0.00 -29.69
C GLU A 3 -33.59 0.88 -28.71
N ALA A 4 -32.76 0.24 -27.88
CA ALA A 4 -31.81 0.95 -27.04
C ALA A 4 -30.73 1.53 -27.96
N LEU A 5 -30.84 2.82 -28.29
CA LEU A 5 -29.80 3.59 -28.96
C LEU A 5 -28.53 3.56 -28.12
N LEU A 6 -27.58 2.70 -28.49
CA LEU A 6 -26.24 2.67 -27.91
C LEU A 6 -25.52 3.95 -28.34
N ARG A 7 -25.33 4.88 -27.40
CA ARG A 7 -24.58 6.11 -27.64
C ARG A 7 -23.09 5.82 -27.42
N PRO A 8 -22.22 5.97 -28.44
CA PRO A 8 -20.78 5.88 -28.21
C PRO A 8 -20.38 6.99 -27.25
N VAL A 9 -19.75 6.61 -26.14
CA VAL A 9 -19.13 7.55 -25.19
C VAL A 9 -17.65 7.52 -25.49
N ASP A 10 -17.08 8.68 -25.75
CA ASP A 10 -15.64 8.83 -25.93
C ASP A 10 -14.91 8.32 -24.69
N SER A 11 -13.91 7.46 -24.89
CA SER A 11 -13.10 6.94 -23.79
C SER A 11 -12.40 8.06 -23.02
N ASP A 12 -12.17 9.22 -23.63
CA ASP A 12 -11.56 10.40 -23.01
C ASP A 12 -12.51 11.15 -22.07
N ALA A 13 -13.81 10.87 -22.12
CA ALA A 13 -14.80 11.45 -21.21
C ALA A 13 -14.89 10.76 -19.84
N LEU A 14 -14.24 9.61 -19.66
CA LEU A 14 -14.26 8.88 -18.39
C LEU A 14 -13.31 9.50 -17.34
N ASP A 15 -13.72 9.45 -16.07
CA ASP A 15 -12.87 9.83 -14.95
C ASP A 15 -11.61 8.94 -14.91
N GLN A 16 -10.47 9.57 -14.68
CA GLN A 16 -9.21 8.86 -14.44
C GLN A 16 -9.23 8.25 -13.03
N TYR A 17 -8.90 6.97 -12.92
CA TYR A 17 -8.73 6.32 -11.62
C TYR A 17 -7.47 6.85 -10.93
N PRO A 18 -7.53 7.22 -9.64
CA PRO A 18 -6.44 7.93 -8.96
C PRO A 18 -5.24 7.04 -8.63
N ILE A 19 -5.41 5.72 -8.58
CA ILE A 19 -4.34 4.77 -8.24
C ILE A 19 -3.74 4.19 -9.52
N ALA A 20 -2.42 4.14 -9.60
CA ALA A 20 -1.68 3.58 -10.72
C ALA A 20 -1.95 2.07 -10.90
N GLU A 21 -1.81 1.57 -12.14
CA GLU A 21 -2.09 0.17 -12.48
C GLU A 21 -1.10 -0.83 -11.85
N ASP A 22 0.13 -0.37 -11.63
CA ASP A 22 1.23 -1.14 -11.06
C ASP A 22 1.31 -1.06 -9.52
N GLU A 23 0.53 -0.20 -8.88
CA GLU A 23 0.49 -0.08 -7.42
C GLU A 23 -0.09 -1.38 -6.81
N ASP A 24 0.83 -2.21 -6.29
CA ASP A 24 0.51 -3.50 -5.70
C ASP A 24 0.60 -3.42 -4.17
N LEU A 25 -0.56 -3.54 -3.51
CA LEU A 25 -0.65 -3.66 -2.06
C LEU A 25 -0.33 -5.09 -1.59
N LYS A 26 0.90 -5.54 -1.89
CA LYS A 26 1.43 -6.84 -1.46
C LYS A 26 1.31 -6.97 0.06
N GLY A 27 0.61 -8.02 0.50
CA GLY A 27 0.41 -8.32 1.93
C GLY A 27 -0.76 -7.60 2.60
N HIS A 28 -1.58 -6.85 1.87
CA HIS A 28 -2.84 -6.31 2.41
C HIS A 28 -3.82 -7.47 2.68
N ARG A 29 -4.07 -7.76 3.96
CA ARG A 29 -4.93 -8.88 4.41
C ARG A 29 -6.32 -8.44 4.82
N PHE A 30 -6.46 -7.23 5.32
CA PHE A 30 -7.70 -6.71 5.91
C PHE A 30 -8.15 -5.48 5.15
N VAL A 31 -9.42 -5.48 4.76
CA VAL A 31 -10.06 -4.36 4.08
C VAL A 31 -10.71 -3.51 5.15
N MET A 32 -10.41 -2.21 5.16
CA MET A 32 -11.16 -1.28 6.00
C MET A 32 -12.60 -1.22 5.47
N PHE A 33 -13.56 -1.55 6.31
CA PHE A 33 -14.97 -1.55 5.96
C PHE A 33 -15.75 -0.79 7.02
N ASP A 34 -16.36 0.31 6.61
CA ASP A 34 -17.19 1.15 7.46
C ASP A 34 -18.60 0.54 7.58
N HIS A 35 -18.80 -0.19 8.67
CA HIS A 35 -20.04 -0.89 8.98
C HIS A 35 -21.20 0.07 9.20
N ASP A 36 -20.96 1.20 9.87
CA ASP A 36 -22.00 2.17 10.19
C ASP A 36 -22.53 2.82 8.90
N ARG A 37 -21.64 3.23 8.00
CA ARG A 37 -22.05 3.75 6.68
C ARG A 37 -22.79 2.70 5.87
N TRP A 38 -22.38 1.43 5.91
CA TRP A 38 -23.05 0.37 5.17
C TRP A 38 -24.46 0.10 5.70
N LEU A 39 -24.59 -0.19 6.99
CA LEU A 39 -25.85 -0.58 7.61
C LEU A 39 -26.90 0.54 7.61
N ASN A 40 -26.46 1.80 7.62
CA ASN A 40 -27.34 2.97 7.52
C ASN A 40 -27.54 3.46 6.08
N SER A 41 -27.00 2.78 5.06
CA SER A 41 -27.16 3.19 3.67
C SER A 41 -28.51 2.78 3.07
N ASP A 42 -29.04 3.62 2.18
CA ASP A 42 -30.20 3.27 1.34
C ASP A 42 -29.97 1.98 0.53
N THR A 43 -28.71 1.74 0.12
CA THR A 43 -28.29 0.51 -0.56
C THR A 43 -28.60 -0.71 0.31
N PHE A 44 -28.17 -0.73 1.58
CA PHE A 44 -28.41 -1.88 2.46
C PHE A 44 -29.90 -2.09 2.73
N LEU A 45 -30.65 -1.01 2.94
CA LEU A 45 -32.08 -1.07 3.28
C LEU A 45 -32.97 -1.56 2.13
N ARG A 46 -32.61 -1.24 0.88
CA ARG A 46 -33.48 -1.51 -0.30
C ARG A 46 -33.01 -2.65 -1.18
N MET A 47 -31.74 -3.02 -1.11
CA MET A 47 -31.18 -4.07 -1.95
C MET A 47 -31.67 -5.43 -1.46
N SER A 48 -32.11 -6.29 -2.39
CA SER A 48 -32.46 -7.68 -2.03
C SER A 48 -31.24 -8.40 -1.44
N ALA A 49 -31.45 -9.32 -0.49
CA ALA A 49 -30.38 -10.04 0.19
C ALA A 49 -29.34 -10.67 -0.76
N GLU A 50 -29.79 -11.28 -1.85
CA GLU A 50 -28.91 -11.85 -2.88
C GLU A 50 -28.02 -10.79 -3.55
N CYS A 51 -28.60 -9.68 -4.03
CA CYS A 51 -27.84 -8.56 -4.57
C CYS A 51 -26.86 -7.99 -3.53
N GLY A 52 -27.28 -7.88 -2.26
CA GLY A 52 -26.44 -7.39 -1.17
C GLY A 52 -25.24 -8.30 -0.92
N TRP A 53 -25.43 -9.62 -0.99
CA TRP A 53 -24.35 -10.59 -0.89
C TRP A 53 -23.34 -10.42 -2.03
N PHE A 54 -23.80 -10.32 -3.29
CA PHE A 54 -22.91 -10.11 -4.43
C PHE A 54 -22.22 -8.75 -4.38
N TYR A 55 -22.93 -7.69 -3.99
CA TYR A 55 -22.38 -6.35 -3.82
C TYR A 55 -21.19 -6.35 -2.84
N LEU A 56 -21.34 -6.98 -1.67
CA LEU A 56 -20.25 -7.09 -0.69
C LEU A 56 -19.09 -7.95 -1.21
N ASN A 57 -19.38 -9.07 -1.89
CA ASN A 57 -18.34 -9.89 -2.49
C ASN A 57 -17.54 -9.12 -3.55
N LEU A 58 -18.20 -8.32 -4.38
CA LEU A 58 -17.55 -7.46 -5.37
C LEU A 58 -16.63 -6.43 -4.71
N ILE A 59 -17.03 -5.86 -3.56
CA ILE A 59 -16.13 -5.00 -2.77
C ILE A 59 -14.88 -5.78 -2.35
N PHE A 60 -15.01 -6.97 -1.77
CA PHE A 60 -13.85 -7.76 -1.34
C PHE A 60 -12.97 -8.22 -2.49
N LEU A 61 -13.57 -8.66 -3.60
CA LEU A 61 -12.86 -9.08 -4.81
C LEU A 61 -12.07 -7.92 -5.42
N SER A 62 -12.63 -6.71 -5.43
CA SER A 62 -11.95 -5.52 -5.97
C SER A 62 -10.64 -5.20 -5.27
N GLN A 63 -10.49 -5.59 -3.99
CA GLN A 63 -9.28 -5.37 -3.20
C GLN A 63 -8.11 -6.26 -3.63
N LYS A 64 -8.39 -7.27 -4.48
CA LYS A 64 -7.39 -8.19 -5.05
C LYS A 64 -7.18 -7.97 -6.55
N GLN A 65 -7.85 -6.98 -7.13
CA GLN A 65 -7.69 -6.61 -8.52
C GLN A 65 -6.54 -5.60 -8.71
N ARG A 66 -6.18 -5.37 -9.98
CA ARG A 66 -5.18 -4.39 -10.38
C ARG A 66 -5.79 -3.43 -11.41
N PRO A 67 -5.83 -2.11 -11.14
CA PRO A 67 -5.51 -1.44 -9.86
C PRO A 67 -6.40 -1.90 -8.70
N ILE A 68 -5.93 -1.76 -7.46
CA ILE A 68 -6.73 -2.11 -6.27
C ILE A 68 -8.05 -1.33 -6.25
N GLY A 69 -9.13 -1.93 -5.72
CA GLY A 69 -10.41 -1.26 -5.53
C GLY A 69 -11.25 -1.14 -6.80
N THR A 70 -10.82 -1.81 -7.87
CA THR A 70 -11.51 -1.83 -9.17
C THR A 70 -11.96 -3.23 -9.56
N LEU A 71 -12.85 -3.34 -10.55
CA LEU A 71 -13.31 -4.60 -11.13
C LEU A 71 -13.22 -4.56 -12.66
N PRO A 72 -13.12 -5.73 -13.33
CA PRO A 72 -13.28 -5.77 -14.78
C PRO A 72 -14.69 -5.29 -15.18
N ASP A 73 -14.80 -4.57 -16.29
CA ASP A 73 -16.10 -4.25 -16.91
C ASP A 73 -16.47 -5.32 -17.96
N ASP A 74 -16.57 -6.56 -17.50
CA ASP A 74 -16.88 -7.72 -18.34
C ASP A 74 -17.83 -8.66 -17.57
N ASP A 75 -18.98 -8.96 -18.17
CA ASP A 75 -20.02 -9.75 -17.51
C ASP A 75 -19.64 -11.21 -17.27
N GLU A 76 -18.88 -11.82 -18.18
CA GLU A 76 -18.44 -13.21 -18.06
C GLU A 76 -17.40 -13.34 -16.95
N LEU A 77 -16.46 -12.40 -16.88
CA LEU A 77 -15.48 -12.34 -15.80
C LEU A 77 -16.16 -12.07 -14.46
N LEU A 78 -17.11 -11.15 -14.38
CA LEU A 78 -17.82 -10.84 -13.14
C LEU A 78 -18.68 -12.01 -12.65
N ALA A 79 -19.42 -12.67 -13.55
CA ALA A 79 -20.18 -13.87 -13.23
C ALA A 79 -19.26 -15.00 -12.72
N SER A 80 -18.11 -15.20 -13.38
CA SER A 80 -17.10 -16.18 -12.98
C SER A 80 -16.48 -15.87 -11.61
N LEU A 81 -16.15 -14.60 -11.36
CA LEU A 81 -15.61 -14.14 -10.07
C LEU A 81 -16.60 -14.39 -8.92
N LEU A 82 -17.88 -14.18 -9.17
CA LEU A 82 -18.97 -14.42 -8.21
C LEU A 82 -19.45 -15.87 -8.17
N ARG A 83 -18.92 -16.73 -9.07
CA ARG A 83 -19.27 -18.15 -9.19
C ARG A 83 -20.76 -18.39 -9.42
N ILE A 84 -21.35 -17.60 -10.31
CA ILE A 84 -22.75 -17.72 -10.72
C ILE A 84 -22.87 -17.84 -12.23
N ASP A 85 -24.03 -18.35 -12.66
CA ASP A 85 -24.39 -18.37 -14.07
C ASP A 85 -24.48 -16.95 -14.67
N LEU A 86 -24.08 -16.82 -15.94
CA LEU A 86 -24.07 -15.55 -16.68
C LEU A 86 -25.48 -14.99 -16.87
N GLY A 87 -26.48 -15.84 -17.13
CA GLY A 87 -27.88 -15.44 -17.24
C GLY A 87 -28.36 -14.82 -15.92
N ARG A 88 -28.10 -15.52 -14.80
CA ARG A 88 -28.43 -14.99 -13.46
C ARG A 88 -27.71 -13.68 -13.16
N TRP A 89 -26.43 -13.56 -13.51
CA TRP A 89 -25.69 -12.32 -13.36
C TRP A 89 -26.35 -11.17 -14.11
N LYS A 90 -26.71 -11.36 -15.39
CA LYS A 90 -27.35 -10.34 -16.22
C LYS A 90 -28.70 -9.90 -15.65
N GLU A 91 -29.51 -10.83 -15.15
CA GLU A 91 -30.76 -10.52 -14.44
C GLU A 91 -30.53 -9.62 -13.22
N LEU A 92 -29.54 -9.94 -12.39
CA LEU A 92 -29.21 -9.18 -11.18
C LEU A 92 -28.62 -7.82 -11.52
N ARG A 93 -27.75 -7.74 -12.53
CA ARG A 93 -27.11 -6.51 -13.02
C ARG A 93 -28.15 -5.52 -13.55
N ALA A 94 -29.22 -5.99 -14.19
CA ALA A 94 -30.27 -5.15 -14.75
C ALA A 94 -31.17 -4.48 -13.70
N ARG A 95 -31.12 -4.91 -12.44
CA ARG A 95 -31.92 -4.31 -11.36
C ARG A 95 -31.39 -2.91 -11.01
N GLN A 96 -32.31 -1.99 -10.69
CA GLN A 96 -31.95 -0.63 -10.22
C GLN A 96 -31.04 -0.67 -8.98
N MET A 97 -31.35 -1.56 -8.04
CA MET A 97 -30.53 -1.89 -6.86
C MET A 97 -29.84 -3.25 -7.07
N GLY A 98 -29.06 -3.35 -8.15
CA GLY A 98 -28.26 -4.54 -8.48
C GLY A 98 -26.88 -4.58 -7.82
N PRO A 99 -26.11 -5.66 -8.00
CA PRO A 99 -24.78 -5.82 -7.41
C PRO A 99 -23.76 -4.73 -7.79
N LEU A 100 -23.95 -4.08 -8.94
CA LEU A 100 -23.10 -2.97 -9.40
C LEU A 100 -23.67 -1.58 -9.08
N HIS A 101 -24.59 -1.47 -8.13
CA HIS A 101 -25.10 -0.16 -7.72
C HIS A 101 -23.95 0.78 -7.30
N LYS A 102 -23.91 1.99 -7.89
CA LYS A 102 -22.85 3.03 -7.73
C LYS A 102 -21.45 2.64 -8.25
N TRP A 103 -21.28 1.48 -8.87
CA TRP A 103 -20.06 1.20 -9.64
C TRP A 103 -20.14 1.95 -10.96
N ARG A 104 -19.07 2.68 -11.29
CA ARG A 104 -18.96 3.47 -12.52
C ARG A 104 -17.72 3.08 -13.31
N ARG A 105 -17.79 3.25 -14.63
CA ARG A 105 -16.63 3.09 -15.51
C ARG A 105 -15.62 4.20 -15.25
N VAL A 106 -14.36 3.81 -15.13
CA VAL A 106 -13.21 4.70 -14.96
C VAL A 106 -12.08 4.24 -15.89
N ARG A 107 -11.21 5.18 -16.26
CA ARG A 107 -10.01 4.89 -17.03
C ARG A 107 -8.86 4.53 -16.09
N CYS A 108 -8.23 3.39 -16.32
CA CYS A 108 -7.05 2.92 -15.60
C CYS A 108 -5.95 2.66 -16.64
N GLY A 109 -5.11 3.66 -16.92
CA GLY A 109 -4.16 3.60 -18.02
C GLY A 109 -4.86 3.34 -19.35
N ALA A 110 -4.50 2.24 -20.02
CA ALA A 110 -5.09 1.82 -21.30
C ALA A 110 -6.39 1.01 -21.16
N LYS A 111 -6.84 0.70 -19.94
CA LYS A 111 -8.00 -0.18 -19.68
C LYS A 111 -9.15 0.59 -19.05
N ILE A 112 -10.38 0.17 -19.38
CA ILE A 112 -11.59 0.62 -18.67
C ILE A 112 -11.91 -0.39 -17.58
N ARG A 113 -12.19 0.10 -16.37
CA ARG A 113 -12.56 -0.72 -15.21
C ARG A 113 -13.74 -0.11 -14.48
N LEU A 114 -14.36 -0.90 -13.61
CA LEU A 114 -15.42 -0.43 -12.72
C LEU A 114 -14.81 -0.02 -11.38
N ALA A 115 -15.17 1.17 -10.89
CA ALA A 115 -14.80 1.66 -9.57
C ALA A 115 -16.03 2.13 -8.80
N HIS A 116 -16.04 1.85 -7.50
CA HIS A 116 -17.05 2.38 -6.59
C HIS A 116 -16.43 3.55 -5.80
N PRO A 117 -17.08 4.72 -5.70
CA PRO A 117 -16.50 5.91 -5.09
C PRO A 117 -15.98 5.67 -3.68
N VAL A 118 -16.74 4.93 -2.87
CA VAL A 118 -16.32 4.67 -1.48
C VAL A 118 -15.17 3.66 -1.41
N VAL A 119 -15.16 2.68 -2.33
CA VAL A 119 -14.07 1.69 -2.38
C VAL A 119 -12.77 2.36 -2.84
N THR A 120 -12.89 3.32 -3.77
CA THR A 120 -11.78 4.14 -4.28
C THR A 120 -11.16 4.93 -3.14
N LYS A 121 -11.97 5.65 -2.35
CA LYS A 121 -11.48 6.41 -1.20
C LYS A 121 -10.73 5.54 -0.19
N ILE A 122 -11.29 4.39 0.15
CA ILE A 122 -10.65 3.43 1.06
C ILE A 122 -9.32 2.92 0.48
N ALA A 123 -9.28 2.68 -0.83
CA ALA A 123 -8.07 2.22 -1.51
C ALA A 123 -6.98 3.30 -1.50
N GLU A 124 -7.32 4.57 -1.75
CA GLU A 124 -6.40 5.72 -1.65
C GLU A 124 -5.81 5.85 -0.24
N GLU A 125 -6.68 5.86 0.79
CA GLU A 125 -6.26 5.93 2.20
C GLU A 125 -5.34 4.76 2.58
N THR A 126 -5.60 3.57 2.02
CA THR A 126 -4.77 2.37 2.26
C THR A 126 -3.39 2.51 1.62
N VAL A 127 -3.31 3.02 0.39
CA VAL A 127 -2.04 3.27 -0.31
C VAL A 127 -1.22 4.32 0.44
N GLU A 128 -1.84 5.44 0.81
CA GLU A 128 -1.19 6.51 1.56
C GLU A 128 -0.68 6.01 2.92
N SER A 129 -1.50 5.28 3.68
CA SER A 129 -1.11 4.70 4.96
C SER A 129 0.06 3.73 4.83
N ARG A 130 0.14 2.96 3.74
CA ARG A 130 1.28 2.07 3.46
C ARG A 130 2.55 2.88 3.25
N ILE A 131 2.50 3.95 2.44
CA ILE A 131 3.65 4.81 2.15
C ILE A 131 4.18 5.42 3.46
N LEU A 132 3.30 6.02 4.27
CA LEU A 132 3.66 6.59 5.57
C LEU A 132 4.26 5.55 6.53
N ARG A 133 3.72 4.33 6.54
CA ARG A 133 4.25 3.24 7.37
C ARG A 133 5.64 2.79 6.91
N VAL A 134 5.89 2.71 5.61
CA VAL A 134 7.21 2.37 5.06
C VAL A 134 8.23 3.43 5.48
N GLN A 135 7.92 4.71 5.26
CA GLN A 135 8.77 5.83 5.67
C GLN A 135 9.05 5.82 7.19
N SER A 136 8.01 5.72 8.01
CA SER A 136 8.19 5.67 9.48
C SER A 136 9.00 4.46 9.94
N ASN A 137 8.84 3.30 9.28
CA ASN A 137 9.63 2.12 9.60
C ASN A 137 11.09 2.28 9.19
N GLU A 138 11.37 2.92 8.05
CA GLU A 138 12.74 3.24 7.62
C GLU A 138 13.41 4.20 8.59
N GLU A 139 12.74 5.27 8.99
CA GLU A 139 13.22 6.23 10.00
C GLU A 139 13.50 5.54 11.34
N LYS A 140 12.57 4.71 11.83
CA LYS A 140 12.76 3.94 13.06
C LYS A 140 13.91 2.95 12.94
N ALA A 141 14.08 2.30 11.78
CA ALA A 141 15.18 1.38 11.53
C ALA A 141 16.53 2.10 11.57
N VAL A 142 16.62 3.29 10.95
CA VAL A 142 17.80 4.16 11.00
C VAL A 142 18.09 4.59 12.44
N TYR A 143 17.08 5.14 13.13
CA TYR A 143 17.21 5.57 14.53
C TYR A 143 17.73 4.44 15.44
N GLN A 144 17.10 3.26 15.38
CA GLN A 144 17.50 2.11 16.19
C GLN A 144 18.90 1.60 15.81
N ARG A 145 19.28 1.69 14.52
CA ARG A 145 20.62 1.31 14.06
C ARG A 145 21.68 2.26 14.58
N LEU A 146 21.46 3.58 14.50
CA LEU A 146 22.37 4.58 15.04
C LEU A 146 22.46 4.49 16.56
N LYS A 147 21.34 4.26 17.25
CA LYS A 147 21.32 4.02 18.71
C LYS A 147 22.22 2.85 19.10
N ARG A 148 22.06 1.69 18.43
CA ARG A 148 22.91 0.51 18.67
C ARG A 148 24.38 0.75 18.33
N LEU A 149 24.67 1.55 17.30
CA LEU A 149 26.03 1.94 16.98
C LEU A 149 26.64 2.74 18.14
N ARG A 150 25.93 3.76 18.64
CA ARG A 150 26.38 4.57 19.79
C ARG A 150 26.63 3.72 21.03
N GLU A 151 25.72 2.80 21.36
CA GLU A 151 25.90 1.84 22.45
C GLU A 151 27.13 0.95 22.25
N GLY A 152 27.36 0.47 21.02
CA GLY A 152 28.54 -0.34 20.68
C GLY A 152 29.86 0.43 20.76
N LEU A 153 29.88 1.70 20.36
CA LEU A 153 31.06 2.56 20.47
C LEU A 153 31.39 2.88 21.93
N LEU A 154 30.38 3.20 22.75
CA LEU A 154 30.56 3.39 24.19
C LEU A 154 31.12 2.13 24.86
N PHE A 155 30.59 0.95 24.50
CA PHE A 155 31.08 -0.32 25.03
C PHE A 155 32.55 -0.59 24.67
N LEU A 156 33.00 -0.11 23.51
CA LEU A 156 34.41 -0.18 23.09
C LEU A 156 35.32 0.86 23.74
N GLY A 157 34.78 1.75 24.58
CA GLY A 157 35.54 2.78 25.28
C GLY A 157 35.72 4.09 24.51
N CYS A 158 34.90 4.33 23.48
CA CYS A 158 34.87 5.66 22.85
C CYS A 158 34.33 6.70 23.84
N ASP A 159 34.91 7.90 23.79
CA ASP A 159 34.47 9.01 24.63
C ASP A 159 33.02 9.44 24.30
N LYS A 160 32.32 10.01 25.29
CA LYS A 160 30.94 10.49 25.08
C LYS A 160 30.86 11.60 24.02
N SER A 161 31.90 12.41 23.86
CA SER A 161 31.96 13.44 22.81
C SER A 161 31.96 12.86 21.40
N VAL A 162 32.68 11.77 21.18
CA VAL A 162 32.71 11.02 19.91
C VAL A 162 31.33 10.46 19.58
N VAL A 163 30.65 9.94 20.60
CA VAL A 163 29.33 9.32 20.44
C VAL A 163 28.22 10.35 20.34
N ALA A 164 28.43 11.59 20.77
CA ALA A 164 27.49 12.70 20.63
C ALA A 164 27.59 13.40 19.26
N ASP A 165 28.69 13.22 18.52
CA ASP A 165 28.86 13.79 17.18
C ASP A 165 28.03 13.01 16.14
N ASP A 166 26.89 13.59 15.76
CA ASP A 166 25.98 13.00 14.78
C ASP A 166 26.61 12.82 13.39
N VAL A 167 27.49 13.73 12.97
CA VAL A 167 28.14 13.68 11.66
C VAL A 167 29.13 12.51 11.63
N LEU A 168 29.93 12.35 12.68
CA LEU A 168 30.87 11.24 12.80
C LEU A 168 30.13 9.90 12.88
N VAL A 169 29.10 9.80 13.72
CA VAL A 169 28.31 8.58 13.89
C VAL A 169 27.62 8.19 12.56
N GLN A 170 27.11 9.14 11.80
CA GLN A 170 26.53 8.88 10.47
C GLN A 170 27.58 8.40 9.45
N ARG A 171 28.78 8.98 9.44
CA ARG A 171 29.88 8.52 8.56
C ARG A 171 30.31 7.08 8.88
N ILE A 172 30.44 6.77 10.16
CA ILE A 172 30.74 5.40 10.63
C ILE A 172 29.60 4.44 10.25
N ASP A 173 28.33 4.83 10.42
CA ASP A 173 27.17 4.02 10.02
C ASP A 173 27.14 3.74 8.51
N GLY A 174 27.44 4.75 7.68
CA GLY A 174 27.57 4.62 6.23
C GLY A 174 28.63 3.60 5.86
N TRP A 175 29.85 3.77 6.39
CA TRP A 175 30.94 2.83 6.14
C TRP A 175 30.60 1.39 6.56
N LEU A 176 29.98 1.23 7.74
CA LEU A 176 29.55 -0.08 8.24
C LEU A 176 28.46 -0.72 7.38
N THR A 177 27.59 0.07 6.76
CA THR A 177 26.52 -0.45 5.89
C THR A 177 27.09 -1.06 4.61
N GLU A 178 28.17 -0.47 4.08
CA GLU A 178 28.87 -0.95 2.89
C GLU A 178 29.83 -2.12 3.20
N HIS A 179 30.57 -2.05 4.30
CA HIS A 179 31.69 -2.95 4.58
C HIS A 179 31.38 -4.07 5.59
N ALA A 180 30.23 -4.00 6.26
CA ALA A 180 29.74 -5.03 7.18
C ALA A 180 28.22 -5.26 7.02
N PRO A 181 27.77 -5.69 5.83
CA PRO A 181 26.35 -5.99 5.61
C PRO A 181 25.92 -7.16 6.51
N GLY A 182 24.76 -7.02 7.18
CA GLY A 182 24.22 -8.03 8.09
C GLY A 182 24.48 -7.75 9.57
N LYS A 183 24.83 -8.79 10.35
CA LYS A 183 24.98 -8.68 11.80
C LYS A 183 26.28 -7.94 12.15
N ARG A 184 26.16 -6.72 12.67
CA ARG A 184 27.29 -5.95 13.18
C ARG A 184 27.81 -6.59 14.47
N THR A 185 29.09 -6.96 14.47
CA THR A 185 29.79 -7.53 15.63
C THR A 185 30.80 -6.52 16.18
N ARG A 186 31.38 -6.83 17.35
CA ARG A 186 32.46 -6.04 17.94
C ARG A 186 33.60 -5.76 16.93
N ALA A 187 34.04 -6.78 16.21
CA ALA A 187 35.09 -6.66 15.19
C ALA A 187 34.71 -5.72 14.03
N SER A 188 33.42 -5.63 13.69
CA SER A 188 32.96 -4.66 12.68
C SER A 188 33.11 -3.22 13.18
N TYR A 189 32.79 -2.95 14.45
CA TYR A 189 32.95 -1.63 15.06
C TYR A 189 34.42 -1.24 15.21
N GLU A 190 35.28 -2.16 15.65
CA GLU A 190 36.73 -1.91 15.74
C GLU A 190 37.34 -1.55 14.38
N ARG A 191 36.98 -2.29 13.31
CA ARG A 191 37.41 -1.95 11.94
C ARG A 191 36.90 -0.58 11.49
N ALA A 192 35.67 -0.23 11.82
CA ALA A 192 35.09 1.07 11.48
C ALA A 192 35.80 2.22 12.21
N LEU A 193 36.20 2.02 13.46
CA LEU A 193 36.99 2.99 14.23
C LEU A 193 38.40 3.16 13.67
N MET A 194 39.07 2.06 13.31
CA MET A 194 40.37 2.14 12.63
C MET A 194 40.26 2.92 11.31
N HIS A 195 39.20 2.67 10.53
CA HIS A 195 38.94 3.43 9.32
C HIS A 195 38.68 4.91 9.60
N ALA A 196 37.88 5.24 10.62
CA ALA A 196 37.58 6.62 11.01
C ALA A 196 38.85 7.40 11.40
N VAL A 197 39.80 6.76 12.09
CA VAL A 197 41.11 7.36 12.40
C VAL A 197 41.96 7.52 11.14
N ALA A 198 42.01 6.50 10.27
CA ALA A 198 42.78 6.54 9.02
C ALA A 198 42.29 7.66 8.07
N GLN A 199 40.98 7.89 8.03
CA GLN A 199 40.35 8.96 7.25
C GLN A 199 40.34 10.31 7.98
N LYS A 200 40.96 10.41 9.16
CA LYS A 200 41.02 11.63 9.99
C LYS A 200 39.64 12.18 10.35
N TRP A 201 38.62 11.32 10.44
CA TRP A 201 37.31 11.71 10.98
C TRP A 201 37.37 11.92 12.49
N MET A 202 38.32 11.26 13.15
CA MET A 202 38.63 11.42 14.56
C MET A 202 40.13 11.24 14.81
N LEU A 203 40.66 11.84 15.87
CA LEU A 203 42.09 11.82 16.17
C LEU A 203 42.56 10.52 16.86
N ARG A 204 41.70 9.88 17.67
CA ARG A 204 41.98 8.62 18.38
C ARG A 204 40.69 7.82 18.58
N ALA A 205 40.77 6.49 18.46
CA ALA A 205 39.59 5.61 18.49
C ALA A 205 39.01 5.35 19.89
N VAL A 206 39.85 5.30 20.93
CA VAL A 206 39.46 4.91 22.30
C VAL A 206 40.16 5.86 23.29
N SER A 207 39.46 6.28 24.35
CA SER A 207 40.11 7.02 25.45
C SER A 207 41.01 6.06 26.22
N ALA A 208 42.29 6.45 26.37
CA ALA A 208 43.26 5.73 27.19
C ALA A 208 42.86 5.70 28.67
#